data_AF-A0A3E1P0P7-F1
#
_entry.id   AF-A0A3E1P0P7-F1
#
_cell.length_a   1.000
_cell.length_b   1.000
_cell.length_c   1.000
_cell.angle_alpha   90.00
_cell.angle_beta   90.00
_cell.angle_gamma   90.00
#
_symmetry.space_group_name_H-M   'P 1'
#
loop_
_entity.id
_entity.type
_entity.pdbx_description
1 polymer ?
#
loop_
_entity_poly.entity_id
_entity_poly.type
_entity_poly.pdbx_seq_one_letter_code
_entity_poly.pdbx_strand_id
1 'polypeptide(L)'
;MKRLRVFHFSDFRISGNSGTGISGFQHLGICSIKDNAVSGTRYPETSSFQNPGISAFQPSLISHTRHSEISTLQLPGNFTFQGHAISGSRRTAFSSLHRRLHCKLVIFSLITLAFIINHIPAIAQNKIIVYQTDFGLKDGAVAEMKGVALGVSSFLQLFDLTHEIPAYNIWEAAYRLQQTAPYWPTGTVFVSVVDPGVGSSRKSVVLKTKSGHFFVTPDNGTLTLVAKQLGIAAIREIDESRNRRQHSAESYTFHGRDVYSYTAARLASGMITFEQVGPKLADSVVRIPFQEPVYKNHVISGNIPVLDIQYGNIWTNIDGPTFNQLKLKTGDTMHVKIFHADTLIYTGNIPYVTTFSAVPDGAPLAYLNSLLNVSFALNMDNFSLRYHIYSGPDWKVAISFKNE
;
A
#
# COMPACT_ATOMS: atom_id res chain seq x y z
N MET A 1 -23.06 26.63 34.57
CA MET A 1 -22.64 25.62 35.57
C MET A 1 -23.41 24.32 35.37
N LYS A 2 -22.81 23.33 34.70
CA LYS A 2 -23.25 21.92 34.73
C LYS A 2 -21.99 21.04 34.73
N ARG A 3 -21.98 20.08 35.66
CA ARG A 3 -20.83 19.35 36.19
C ARG A 3 -20.28 18.31 35.20
N LEU A 4 -18.95 18.30 35.05
CA LEU A 4 -18.15 17.21 34.48
C LEU A 4 -18.23 15.98 35.38
N ARG A 5 -18.40 14.77 34.81
CA ARG A 5 -18.09 13.51 35.50
C ARG A 5 -16.75 13.01 34.98
N VAL A 6 -15.80 12.87 35.89
CA VAL A 6 -14.50 12.24 35.67
C VAL A 6 -14.62 10.78 36.12
N PHE A 7 -14.24 9.83 35.27
CA PHE A 7 -14.08 8.43 35.65
C PHE A 7 -12.59 8.16 35.90
N HIS A 8 -12.27 7.72 37.12
CA HIS A 8 -10.98 7.15 37.50
C HIS A 8 -11.02 5.64 37.23
N PHE A 9 -9.99 5.11 36.57
CA PHE A 9 -9.72 3.68 36.53
C PHE A 9 -8.48 3.41 37.38
N SER A 10 -8.66 2.62 38.44
CA SER A 10 -7.62 2.15 39.36
C SER A 10 -7.13 0.76 38.95
N ASP A 11 -5.83 0.57 39.13
CA ASP A 11 -5.00 -0.58 38.75
C ASP A 11 -5.51 -1.95 39.21
N PHE A 12 -5.39 -2.94 38.31
CA PHE A 12 -5.55 -4.36 38.63
C PHE A 12 -4.17 -5.00 38.84
N ARG A 13 -3.85 -5.33 40.10
CA ARG A 13 -2.80 -6.30 40.47
C ARG A 13 -3.46 -7.64 40.80
N ILE A 14 -2.95 -8.74 40.27
CA ILE A 14 -3.31 -10.10 40.71
C ILE A 14 -2.10 -10.69 41.45
N SER A 15 -2.25 -10.87 42.76
CA SER A 15 -1.41 -11.71 43.62
C SER A 15 -2.15 -13.01 43.91
N GLY A 16 -1.46 -14.14 43.82
CA GLY A 16 -2.04 -15.46 44.03
C GLY A 16 -2.26 -15.85 45.50
N ASN A 17 -3.16 -16.81 45.67
CA ASN A 17 -2.95 -18.13 46.28
C ASN A 17 -3.91 -18.52 47.42
N SER A 18 -4.19 -19.84 47.42
CA SER A 18 -4.73 -20.71 48.49
C SER A 18 -6.23 -20.70 48.79
N GLY A 19 -6.81 -21.91 48.85
CA GLY A 19 -8.14 -22.14 49.43
C GLY A 19 -8.92 -23.33 48.87
N THR A 20 -8.56 -24.54 49.30
CA THR A 20 -9.16 -25.85 49.02
C THR A 20 -10.67 -25.99 49.28
N GLY A 21 -11.35 -26.79 48.46
CA GLY A 21 -12.64 -27.43 48.76
C GLY A 21 -12.82 -28.70 47.90
N ILE A 22 -12.83 -29.87 48.55
CA ILE A 22 -12.85 -31.22 47.97
C ILE A 22 -14.25 -31.84 48.09
N SER A 23 -14.73 -32.49 47.04
CA SER A 23 -15.52 -33.75 47.05
C SER A 23 -15.60 -34.29 45.61
N GLY A 24 -14.82 -35.32 45.22
CA GLY A 24 -15.19 -36.76 45.20
C GLY A 24 -15.98 -37.10 43.91
N PHE A 25 -15.59 -37.98 42.98
CA PHE A 25 -15.14 -39.39 43.05
C PHE A 25 -14.42 -39.79 41.73
N GLN A 26 -13.22 -40.38 41.81
CA GLN A 26 -12.82 -41.78 41.48
C GLN A 26 -12.88 -42.27 40.01
N HIS A 27 -11.69 -42.43 39.39
CA HIS A 27 -11.06 -43.74 39.06
C HIS A 27 -9.62 -43.47 38.55
N LEU A 28 -8.58 -43.71 39.36
CA LEU A 28 -7.75 -44.92 39.44
C LEU A 28 -6.91 -45.23 38.17
N GLY A 29 -5.60 -45.03 38.32
CA GLY A 29 -4.55 -45.39 37.37
C GLY A 29 -3.17 -44.96 37.88
N ILE A 30 -2.76 -45.50 39.02
CA ILE A 30 -1.41 -45.34 39.61
C ILE A 30 -0.47 -46.35 38.92
N CYS A 31 0.68 -45.90 38.42
CA CYS A 31 1.97 -46.41 38.91
C CYS A 31 3.13 -45.49 38.53
N SER A 32 3.79 -45.01 39.58
CA SER A 32 5.08 -44.34 39.61
C SER A 32 6.22 -45.34 39.36
N ILE A 33 7.36 -44.90 38.84
CA ILE A 33 8.69 -45.17 39.43
C ILE A 33 9.69 -44.13 38.93
N LYS A 34 10.54 -43.73 39.87
CA LYS A 34 11.62 -42.75 39.83
C LYS A 34 12.95 -43.30 39.30
N ASP A 35 13.81 -42.34 38.96
CA ASP A 35 15.28 -42.30 39.08
C ASP A 35 16.20 -42.79 37.94
N ASN A 36 17.02 -41.82 37.53
CA ASN A 36 18.46 -41.83 37.25
C ASN A 36 19.06 -42.24 35.88
N ALA A 37 19.92 -41.29 35.44
CA ALA A 37 21.24 -41.43 34.81
C ALA A 37 21.38 -41.52 33.26
N VAL A 38 22.02 -40.46 32.74
CA VAL A 38 23.19 -40.40 31.83
C VAL A 38 23.38 -41.51 30.77
N SER A 39 23.37 -41.12 29.49
CA SER A 39 24.49 -41.21 28.54
C SER A 39 23.99 -41.17 27.09
N GLY A 40 24.74 -40.49 26.22
CA GLY A 40 24.32 -40.21 24.85
C GLY A 40 24.38 -41.40 23.89
N THR A 41 23.76 -41.23 22.73
CA THR A 41 24.13 -41.82 21.43
C THR A 41 23.27 -41.13 20.37
N ARG A 42 23.91 -40.49 19.37
CA ARG A 42 23.97 -40.95 17.97
C ARG A 42 22.59 -41.20 17.33
N TYR A 43 22.14 -40.25 16.51
CA TYR A 43 21.03 -40.43 15.58
C TYR A 43 21.53 -41.08 14.28
N PRO A 44 20.87 -42.14 13.77
CA PRO A 44 21.09 -42.64 12.43
C PRO A 44 20.14 -41.98 11.41
N GLU A 45 20.60 -42.01 10.17
CA GLU A 45 19.92 -41.67 8.93
C GLU A 45 18.54 -42.35 8.81
N THR A 46 17.58 -41.65 8.22
CA THR A 46 16.40 -42.29 7.63
C THR A 46 16.19 -41.84 6.19
N SER A 47 16.03 -42.87 5.37
CA SER A 47 15.89 -42.89 3.93
C SER A 47 14.49 -42.49 3.44
N SER A 48 14.49 -41.70 2.37
CA SER A 48 13.59 -41.70 1.21
C SER A 48 12.30 -42.53 1.27
N PHE A 49 11.15 -41.83 1.12
CA PHE A 49 9.98 -42.33 0.42
C PHE A 49 9.55 -41.31 -0.64
N GLN A 50 9.44 -41.78 -1.88
CA GLN A 50 8.97 -41.05 -3.07
C GLN A 50 7.43 -41.05 -3.12
N ASN A 51 6.81 -39.95 -3.58
CA ASN A 51 5.99 -39.89 -4.81
C ASN A 51 5.54 -38.43 -5.13
N PRO A 52 4.99 -38.13 -6.32
CA PRO A 52 5.54 -37.08 -7.19
C PRO A 52 4.58 -35.89 -7.38
N GLY A 53 5.11 -34.77 -7.86
CA GLY A 53 4.25 -33.66 -8.28
C GLY A 53 4.99 -32.38 -8.68
N ILE A 54 5.24 -32.27 -9.98
CA ILE A 54 5.24 -31.02 -10.76
C ILE A 54 6.44 -30.08 -10.53
N SER A 55 7.29 -30.06 -11.56
CA SER A 55 8.46 -29.23 -11.77
C SER A 55 8.11 -27.77 -12.07
N ALA A 56 8.82 -26.89 -11.39
CA ALA A 56 8.97 -25.48 -11.73
C ALA A 56 9.92 -25.33 -12.94
N PHE A 57 9.57 -24.41 -13.84
CA PHE A 57 10.41 -23.96 -14.94
C PHE A 57 11.16 -22.69 -14.51
N GLN A 58 12.48 -22.68 -14.66
CA GLN A 58 13.27 -21.46 -14.85
C GLN A 58 14.42 -21.72 -15.84
N PRO A 59 14.83 -20.71 -16.63
CA PRO A 59 15.61 -20.91 -17.86
C PRO A 59 17.10 -20.58 -17.70
N SER A 60 17.95 -21.26 -18.49
CA SER A 60 19.29 -20.78 -18.83
C SER A 60 19.70 -21.18 -20.27
N LEU A 61 19.80 -20.14 -21.10
CA LEU A 61 20.80 -19.84 -22.14
C LEU A 61 21.93 -20.87 -22.44
N ILE A 62 22.07 -21.31 -23.71
CA ILE A 62 23.20 -21.07 -24.66
C ILE A 62 23.29 -22.10 -25.82
N SER A 63 23.41 -21.55 -27.05
CA SER A 63 24.02 -22.03 -28.32
C SER A 63 23.92 -23.49 -28.82
N HIS A 64 23.45 -23.70 -30.05
CA HIS A 64 24.29 -23.86 -31.26
C HIS A 64 23.42 -24.27 -32.48
N THR A 65 23.75 -23.71 -33.63
CA THR A 65 23.22 -24.04 -34.97
C THR A 65 23.78 -25.36 -35.52
N ARG A 66 22.93 -26.19 -36.15
CA ARG A 66 23.32 -27.07 -37.28
C ARG A 66 22.13 -27.53 -38.14
N HIS A 67 22.46 -27.72 -39.41
CA HIS A 67 21.72 -28.09 -40.62
C HIS A 67 20.77 -29.29 -40.55
N SER A 68 19.73 -29.26 -41.40
CA SER A 68 19.34 -30.40 -42.24
C SER A 68 18.60 -29.96 -43.51
N GLU A 69 18.95 -30.63 -44.61
CA GLU A 69 18.51 -30.48 -45.99
C GLU A 69 17.13 -31.12 -46.24
N ILE A 70 16.41 -30.64 -47.26
CA ILE A 70 15.36 -31.44 -47.95
C ILE A 70 15.52 -31.28 -49.46
N SER A 71 15.68 -32.43 -50.11
CA SER A 71 15.92 -32.62 -51.54
C SER A 71 14.64 -32.59 -52.38
N THR A 72 14.86 -32.23 -53.64
CA THR A 72 13.96 -32.11 -54.80
C THR A 72 13.29 -33.40 -55.29
N LEU A 73 12.09 -33.27 -55.88
CA LEU A 73 11.60 -34.16 -56.93
C LEU A 73 10.96 -33.31 -58.06
N GLN A 74 11.39 -33.55 -59.30
CA GLN A 74 10.97 -32.90 -60.56
C GLN A 74 10.02 -33.83 -61.33
N LEU A 75 9.16 -33.29 -62.21
CA LEU A 75 8.94 -33.72 -63.62
C LEU A 75 8.08 -32.65 -64.38
N PRO A 76 8.11 -32.58 -65.74
CA PRO A 76 8.04 -31.32 -66.49
C PRO A 76 6.81 -31.16 -67.43
N GLY A 77 6.62 -29.94 -67.96
CA GLY A 77 5.72 -29.67 -69.10
C GLY A 77 5.79 -28.23 -69.63
N ASN A 78 6.32 -28.04 -70.84
CA ASN A 78 6.39 -26.78 -71.58
C ASN A 78 5.03 -26.44 -72.23
N PHE A 79 4.60 -25.18 -72.15
CA PHE A 79 3.74 -24.55 -73.16
C PHE A 79 4.07 -23.06 -73.31
N THR A 80 4.52 -22.69 -74.51
CA THR A 80 4.71 -21.32 -74.99
C THR A 80 3.38 -20.75 -75.47
N PHE A 81 3.08 -19.48 -75.13
CA PHE A 81 2.01 -18.71 -75.76
C PHE A 81 2.53 -17.34 -76.20
N GLN A 82 2.53 -17.11 -77.52
CA GLN A 82 2.74 -15.78 -78.11
C GLN A 82 1.48 -14.94 -77.92
N GLY A 83 1.61 -13.77 -77.31
CA GLY A 83 0.55 -12.77 -77.17
C GLY A 83 0.88 -11.51 -77.94
N HIS A 84 0.14 -11.27 -79.02
CA HIS A 84 0.17 -10.04 -79.82
C HIS A 84 -0.19 -8.80 -78.99
N ALA A 85 0.51 -7.70 -79.26
CA ALA A 85 0.17 -6.38 -78.73
C ALA A 85 -1.12 -5.85 -79.38
N ILE A 86 -2.10 -5.47 -78.56
CA ILE A 86 -3.26 -4.67 -78.98
C ILE A 86 -3.29 -3.41 -78.11
N SER A 87 -3.13 -2.26 -78.76
CA SER A 87 -3.32 -0.93 -78.17
C SER A 87 -4.79 -0.72 -77.79
N GLY A 88 -5.06 -0.09 -76.64
CA GLY A 88 -6.44 0.19 -76.24
C GLY A 88 -6.52 1.16 -75.07
N SER A 89 -6.54 2.45 -75.38
CA SER A 89 -6.80 3.56 -74.48
C SER A 89 -8.18 3.44 -73.81
N ARG A 90 -8.28 2.89 -72.58
CA ARG A 90 -9.49 3.02 -71.72
C ARG A 90 -9.31 2.55 -70.26
N ARG A 91 -8.12 2.68 -69.65
CA ARG A 91 -7.88 2.25 -68.24
C ARG A 91 -7.68 3.37 -67.20
N THR A 92 -7.68 4.64 -67.59
CA THR A 92 -7.33 5.74 -66.68
C THR A 92 -8.49 6.31 -65.86
N ALA A 93 -9.76 6.08 -66.25
CA ALA A 93 -10.91 6.61 -65.51
C ALA A 93 -11.34 5.72 -64.31
N PHE A 94 -11.30 4.39 -64.48
CA PHE A 94 -11.76 3.43 -63.46
C PHE A 94 -10.84 3.38 -62.23
N SER A 95 -9.54 3.59 -62.43
CA SER A 95 -8.55 3.59 -61.34
C SER A 95 -8.63 4.84 -60.45
N SER A 96 -9.12 5.97 -60.98
CA SER A 96 -9.24 7.21 -60.19
C SER A 96 -10.47 7.20 -59.28
N LEU A 97 -11.59 6.62 -59.74
CA LEU A 97 -12.82 6.49 -58.96
C LEU A 97 -12.64 5.49 -57.82
N HIS A 98 -12.01 4.34 -58.08
CA HIS A 98 -11.68 3.35 -57.04
C HIS A 98 -10.72 3.92 -55.99
N ARG A 99 -9.73 4.72 -56.42
CA ARG A 99 -8.75 5.35 -55.52
C ARG A 99 -9.39 6.44 -54.66
N ARG A 100 -10.36 7.20 -55.21
CA ARG A 100 -11.17 8.18 -54.46
C ARG A 100 -12.13 7.51 -53.46
N LEU A 101 -12.75 6.38 -53.81
CA LEU A 101 -13.58 5.60 -52.87
C LEU A 101 -12.72 4.99 -51.76
N HIS A 102 -11.57 4.41 -52.08
CA HIS A 102 -10.63 3.89 -51.08
C HIS A 102 -10.13 4.98 -50.13
N CYS A 103 -9.77 6.17 -50.64
CA CYS A 103 -9.36 7.29 -49.78
C CYS A 103 -10.49 7.73 -48.84
N LYS A 104 -11.73 7.81 -49.32
CA LYS A 104 -12.88 8.18 -48.48
C LYS A 104 -13.18 7.13 -47.41
N LEU A 105 -13.06 5.83 -47.72
CA LEU A 105 -13.20 4.76 -46.74
C LEU A 105 -12.09 4.80 -45.68
N VAL A 106 -10.83 5.01 -46.09
CA VAL A 106 -9.70 5.10 -45.15
C VAL A 106 -9.86 6.31 -44.23
N ILE A 107 -10.25 7.47 -44.78
CA ILE A 107 -10.52 8.68 -43.97
C ILE A 107 -11.69 8.44 -43.01
N PHE A 108 -12.78 7.81 -43.47
CA PHE A 108 -13.91 7.47 -42.61
C PHE A 108 -13.52 6.49 -41.49
N SER A 109 -12.75 5.44 -41.81
CA SER A 109 -12.21 4.50 -40.82
C SER A 109 -11.24 5.15 -39.83
N LEU A 110 -10.42 6.11 -40.27
CA LEU A 110 -9.53 6.87 -39.37
C LEU A 110 -10.32 7.83 -38.48
N ILE A 111 -11.39 8.45 -38.99
CA ILE A 111 -12.28 9.31 -38.20
C ILE A 111 -13.06 8.48 -37.20
N THR A 112 -13.60 7.32 -37.57
CA THR A 112 -14.30 6.43 -36.62
C THR A 112 -13.34 5.82 -35.61
N LEU A 113 -12.11 5.47 -35.99
CA LEU A 113 -11.08 5.02 -35.07
C LEU A 113 -10.66 6.15 -34.11
N ALA A 114 -10.50 7.38 -34.60
CA ALA A 114 -10.22 8.54 -33.76
C ALA A 114 -11.40 8.88 -32.84
N PHE A 115 -12.64 8.70 -33.30
CA PHE A 115 -13.84 8.86 -32.49
C PHE A 115 -13.91 7.78 -31.41
N ILE A 116 -13.64 6.51 -31.75
CA ILE A 116 -13.55 5.40 -30.80
C ILE A 116 -12.42 5.63 -29.80
N ILE A 117 -11.23 6.05 -30.21
CA ILE A 117 -10.10 6.35 -29.30
C ILE A 117 -10.43 7.53 -28.37
N ASN A 118 -11.12 8.56 -28.86
CA ASN A 118 -11.59 9.68 -28.04
C ASN A 118 -12.82 9.37 -27.18
N HIS A 119 -13.52 8.27 -27.47
CA HIS A 119 -14.70 7.80 -26.74
C HIS A 119 -14.49 6.45 -26.03
N ILE A 120 -13.27 5.91 -25.99
CA ILE A 120 -12.91 4.96 -24.93
C ILE A 120 -13.03 5.81 -23.67
N PRO A 121 -14.05 5.60 -22.81
CA PRO A 121 -13.97 6.19 -21.49
C PRO A 121 -12.62 5.72 -20.97
N ALA A 122 -11.72 6.64 -20.64
CA ALA A 122 -10.50 6.26 -19.94
C ALA A 122 -10.99 5.39 -18.77
N ILE A 123 -10.83 4.06 -18.89
CA ILE A 123 -11.25 3.10 -17.88
C ILE A 123 -10.17 3.28 -16.82
N ALA A 124 -10.33 4.35 -16.06
CA ALA A 124 -9.33 4.88 -15.15
C ALA A 124 -9.36 4.09 -13.84
N GLN A 125 -10.05 2.94 -13.80
CA GLN A 125 -10.13 2.04 -12.67
C GLN A 125 -9.75 0.63 -13.11
N ASN A 126 -8.77 0.07 -12.42
CA ASN A 126 -8.10 -1.18 -12.76
C ASN A 126 -8.68 -2.40 -12.03
N LYS A 127 -9.88 -2.26 -11.43
CA LYS A 127 -10.58 -3.27 -10.61
C LYS A 127 -9.85 -3.65 -9.32
N ILE A 128 -8.83 -2.89 -8.92
CA ILE A 128 -8.07 -3.12 -7.69
C ILE A 128 -8.68 -2.29 -6.56
N ILE A 129 -8.93 -2.94 -5.43
CA ILE A 129 -9.24 -2.29 -4.16
C ILE A 129 -8.20 -2.70 -3.12
N VAL A 130 -7.63 -1.72 -2.44
CA VAL A 130 -6.67 -1.93 -1.35
C VAL A 130 -7.27 -1.43 -0.04
N TYR A 131 -7.38 -2.30 0.96
CA TYR A 131 -8.00 -1.98 2.23
C TYR A 131 -6.97 -1.63 3.31
N GLN A 132 -7.28 -0.61 4.09
CA GLN A 132 -6.60 -0.30 5.35
C GLN A 132 -7.65 0.00 6.42
N THR A 133 -7.56 -0.62 7.60
CA THR A 133 -8.46 -0.31 8.73
C THR A 133 -7.75 -0.43 10.08
N ASP A 134 -8.44 -0.03 11.15
CA ASP A 134 -8.08 -0.30 12.55
C ASP A 134 -8.94 -1.41 13.20
N PHE A 135 -9.63 -2.22 12.38
CA PHE A 135 -10.57 -3.26 12.84
C PHE A 135 -9.87 -4.54 13.31
N GLY A 136 -8.61 -4.75 12.90
CA GLY A 136 -7.94 -6.03 13.05
C GLY A 136 -8.59 -7.13 12.20
N LEU A 137 -8.17 -8.37 12.48
CA LEU A 137 -8.66 -9.59 11.81
C LEU A 137 -9.23 -10.60 12.82
N LYS A 138 -9.57 -10.15 14.03
CA LYS A 138 -10.06 -11.02 15.11
C LYS A 138 -11.53 -11.40 14.95
N ASP A 139 -12.29 -10.63 14.16
CA ASP A 139 -13.71 -10.86 13.89
C ASP A 139 -14.03 -10.74 12.39
N GLY A 140 -15.33 -10.76 12.05
CA GLY A 140 -15.82 -10.77 10.68
C GLY A 140 -15.81 -9.41 9.96
N ALA A 141 -15.44 -8.29 10.60
CA ALA A 141 -15.63 -6.95 10.04
C ALA A 141 -15.00 -6.77 8.65
N VAL A 142 -13.72 -7.12 8.50
CA VAL A 142 -13.00 -7.03 7.22
C VAL A 142 -13.57 -8.01 6.20
N ALA A 143 -13.94 -9.22 6.62
CA ALA A 143 -14.53 -10.22 5.75
C ALA A 143 -15.87 -9.75 5.16
N GLU A 144 -16.73 -9.10 5.98
CA GLU A 144 -17.97 -8.49 5.52
C GLU A 144 -17.73 -7.39 4.48
N MET A 145 -16.73 -6.51 4.70
CA MET A 145 -16.36 -5.47 3.74
C MET A 145 -15.98 -6.07 2.38
N LYS A 146 -15.15 -7.11 2.37
CA LYS A 146 -14.74 -7.79 1.14
C LYS A 146 -15.89 -8.54 0.47
N GLY A 147 -16.73 -9.20 1.26
CA GLY A 147 -17.94 -9.88 0.76
C GLY A 147 -18.91 -8.91 0.07
N VAL A 148 -19.09 -7.71 0.65
CA VAL A 148 -19.87 -6.63 0.03
C VAL A 148 -19.26 -6.21 -1.31
N ALA A 149 -17.94 -6.00 -1.37
CA ALA A 149 -17.28 -5.62 -2.61
C ALA A 149 -17.46 -6.68 -3.71
N LEU A 150 -17.26 -7.96 -3.38
CA LEU A 150 -17.46 -9.06 -4.33
C LEU A 150 -18.92 -9.23 -4.74
N GLY A 151 -19.88 -8.88 -3.86
CA GLY A 151 -21.30 -8.82 -4.20
C GLY A 151 -21.64 -7.72 -5.22
N VAL A 152 -20.85 -6.65 -5.29
CA VAL A 152 -20.97 -5.63 -6.35
C VAL A 152 -20.35 -6.11 -7.66
N SER A 153 -19.18 -6.75 -7.60
CA SER A 153 -18.52 -7.33 -8.77
C SER A 153 -17.52 -8.41 -8.39
N SER A 154 -17.69 -9.60 -8.95
CA SER A 154 -16.79 -10.75 -8.73
C SER A 154 -15.44 -10.64 -9.44
N PHE A 155 -15.24 -9.62 -10.29
CA PHE A 155 -13.98 -9.38 -11.00
C PHE A 155 -13.01 -8.45 -10.26
N LEU A 156 -13.38 -8.00 -9.06
CA LEU A 156 -12.53 -7.14 -8.24
C LEU A 156 -11.36 -7.93 -7.66
N GLN A 157 -10.19 -7.31 -7.66
CA GLN A 157 -9.00 -7.80 -6.97
C GLN A 157 -8.88 -7.05 -5.65
N LEU A 158 -9.05 -7.76 -4.54
CA LEU A 158 -9.06 -7.18 -3.21
C LEU A 158 -7.75 -7.50 -2.51
N PHE A 159 -7.05 -6.46 -2.05
CA PHE A 159 -5.79 -6.56 -1.33
C PHE A 159 -5.88 -5.83 0.00
N ASP A 160 -5.03 -6.22 0.93
CA ASP A 160 -4.91 -5.52 2.21
C ASP A 160 -3.58 -4.76 2.22
N LEU A 161 -3.62 -3.51 2.66
CA LEU A 161 -2.46 -2.78 3.11
C LEU A 161 -2.12 -3.24 4.52
N THR A 162 -3.04 -3.01 5.46
CA THR A 162 -3.00 -3.54 6.82
C THR A 162 -4.33 -3.31 7.52
N HIS A 163 -4.69 -4.19 8.44
CA HIS A 163 -5.82 -3.99 9.36
C HIS A 163 -5.35 -3.75 10.80
N GLU A 164 -4.06 -3.53 10.98
CA GLU A 164 -3.39 -3.40 12.27
C GLU A 164 -3.01 -1.95 12.59
N ILE A 165 -3.64 -0.97 11.93
CA ILE A 165 -3.51 0.41 12.38
C ILE A 165 -4.01 0.45 13.84
N PRO A 166 -3.28 1.05 14.78
CA PRO A 166 -3.76 1.17 16.15
C PRO A 166 -5.12 1.86 16.18
N ALA A 167 -6.01 1.36 17.03
CA ALA A 167 -7.38 1.88 17.14
C ALA A 167 -7.39 3.42 17.21
N TYR A 168 -8.17 4.04 16.33
CA TYR A 168 -8.37 5.50 16.25
C TYR A 168 -7.15 6.31 15.78
N ASN A 169 -6.03 5.68 15.39
CA ASN A 169 -4.81 6.37 15.00
C ASN A 169 -4.84 6.86 13.53
N ILE A 170 -5.54 7.96 13.31
CA ILE A 170 -5.67 8.62 11.99
C ILE A 170 -4.30 9.02 11.41
N TRP A 171 -3.35 9.39 12.27
CA TRP A 171 -2.03 9.83 11.84
C TRP A 171 -1.22 8.70 11.21
N GLU A 172 -1.15 7.54 11.88
CA GLU A 172 -0.49 6.36 11.32
C GLU A 172 -1.22 5.85 10.08
N ALA A 173 -2.56 5.91 10.07
CA ALA A 173 -3.34 5.59 8.88
C ALA A 173 -2.94 6.44 7.66
N ALA A 174 -2.75 7.75 7.85
CA ALA A 174 -2.32 8.66 6.79
C ALA A 174 -0.92 8.31 6.27
N TYR A 175 0.01 7.95 7.17
CA TYR A 175 1.37 7.63 6.79
C TYR A 175 1.45 6.33 6.00
N ARG A 176 0.73 5.28 6.42
CA ARG A 176 0.74 3.99 5.71
C ARG A 176 0.17 4.12 4.29
N LEU A 177 -0.83 4.97 4.08
CA LEU A 177 -1.27 5.32 2.73
C LEU A 177 -0.19 6.04 1.91
N GLN A 178 0.49 7.03 2.49
CA GLN A 178 1.59 7.77 1.84
C GLN A 178 2.73 6.83 1.42
N GLN A 179 3.10 5.89 2.30
CA GLN A 179 4.14 4.90 2.07
C GLN A 179 3.78 3.97 0.91
N THR A 180 2.53 3.51 0.85
CA THR A 180 2.15 2.41 -0.05
C THR A 180 1.60 2.89 -1.40
N ALA A 181 0.80 3.95 -1.43
CA ALA A 181 0.04 4.33 -2.62
C ALA A 181 0.88 4.59 -3.89
N PRO A 182 2.08 5.20 -3.84
CA PRO A 182 2.88 5.45 -5.04
C PRO A 182 3.31 4.19 -5.81
N TYR A 183 3.29 3.03 -5.17
CA TYR A 183 3.70 1.76 -5.77
C TYR A 183 2.54 0.99 -6.44
N TRP A 184 1.31 1.48 -6.30
CA TRP A 184 0.15 0.89 -6.96
C TRP A 184 -0.07 1.53 -8.33
N PRO A 185 -0.64 0.79 -9.29
CA PRO A 185 -0.94 1.33 -10.60
C PRO A 185 -2.04 2.41 -10.53
N THR A 186 -1.98 3.37 -11.45
CA THR A 186 -3.05 4.35 -11.65
C THR A 186 -4.41 3.65 -11.75
N GLY A 187 -5.41 4.24 -11.11
CA GLY A 187 -6.78 3.72 -11.05
C GLY A 187 -7.10 2.80 -9.88
N THR A 188 -6.11 2.47 -9.05
CA THR A 188 -6.35 1.74 -7.80
C THR A 188 -7.22 2.56 -6.84
N VAL A 189 -8.19 1.89 -6.21
CA VAL A 189 -9.07 2.47 -5.19
C VAL A 189 -8.63 1.99 -3.82
N PHE A 190 -8.15 2.90 -2.97
CA PHE A 190 -7.86 2.64 -1.57
C PHE A 190 -9.12 2.85 -0.74
N VAL A 191 -9.44 1.90 0.12
CA VAL A 191 -10.44 2.06 1.18
C VAL A 191 -9.70 2.19 2.49
N SER A 192 -9.79 3.34 3.14
CA SER A 192 -9.14 3.57 4.44
C SER A 192 -10.18 3.93 5.49
N VAL A 193 -10.32 3.09 6.51
CA VAL A 193 -11.33 3.24 7.55
C VAL A 193 -10.67 3.19 8.92
N VAL A 194 -10.29 4.36 9.40
CA VAL A 194 -9.87 4.63 10.79
C VAL A 194 -10.67 5.84 11.23
N ASP A 195 -11.75 5.61 11.97
CA ASP A 195 -12.84 6.59 12.11
C ASP A 195 -13.40 6.68 13.53
N PRO A 196 -12.68 7.32 14.46
CA PRO A 196 -13.21 7.60 15.80
C PRO A 196 -14.45 8.51 15.78
N GLY A 197 -14.68 9.23 14.69
CA GLY A 197 -15.82 10.12 14.48
C GLY A 197 -16.97 9.48 13.69
N VAL A 198 -17.04 8.16 13.62
CA VAL A 198 -18.12 7.47 12.89
C VAL A 198 -19.51 7.91 13.41
N GLY A 199 -20.44 8.16 12.49
CA GLY A 199 -21.78 8.67 12.82
C GLY A 199 -21.84 10.14 13.26
N SER A 200 -20.73 10.89 13.19
CA SER A 200 -20.71 12.35 13.43
C SER A 200 -20.97 13.16 12.16
N SER A 201 -20.72 14.48 12.21
CA SER A 201 -20.85 15.41 11.08
C SER A 201 -19.68 15.37 10.09
N ARG A 202 -18.63 14.56 10.33
CA ARG A 202 -17.50 14.42 9.39
C ARG A 202 -17.96 13.79 8.08
N LYS A 203 -17.49 14.34 6.96
CA LYS A 203 -17.93 13.90 5.63
C LYS A 203 -17.37 12.53 5.25
N SER A 204 -18.16 11.74 4.55
CA SER A 204 -17.71 10.54 3.83
C SER A 204 -17.26 10.98 2.44
N VAL A 205 -16.00 10.74 2.05
CA VAL A 205 -15.46 11.32 0.80
C VAL A 205 -14.73 10.31 -0.08
N VAL A 206 -14.61 10.66 -1.37
CA VAL A 206 -13.66 10.07 -2.29
C VAL A 206 -12.73 11.15 -2.83
N LEU A 207 -11.43 11.02 -2.53
CA LEU A 207 -10.38 11.83 -3.15
C LEU A 207 -9.89 11.15 -4.43
N LYS A 208 -9.80 11.90 -5.53
CA LYS A 208 -9.02 11.54 -6.72
C LYS A 208 -7.72 12.34 -6.71
N THR A 209 -6.57 11.67 -6.74
CA THR A 209 -5.27 12.35 -6.78
C THR A 209 -4.85 12.73 -8.19
N LYS A 210 -3.83 13.60 -8.34
CA LYS A 210 -3.25 13.92 -9.65
C LYS A 210 -2.51 12.74 -10.27
N SER A 211 -2.01 11.81 -9.45
CA SER A 211 -1.45 10.52 -9.90
C SER A 211 -2.51 9.50 -10.35
N GLY A 212 -3.80 9.83 -10.20
CA GLY A 212 -4.92 9.01 -10.67
C GLY A 212 -5.29 7.86 -9.73
N HIS A 213 -4.91 7.94 -8.45
CA HIS A 213 -5.39 7.04 -7.40
C HIS A 213 -6.67 7.59 -6.78
N PHE A 214 -7.47 6.70 -6.20
CA PHE A 214 -8.70 7.06 -5.48
C PHE A 214 -8.62 6.65 -4.02
N PHE A 215 -9.13 7.46 -3.10
CA PHE A 215 -9.17 7.15 -1.67
C PHE A 215 -10.59 7.35 -1.14
N VAL A 216 -11.24 6.27 -0.73
CA VAL A 216 -12.58 6.23 -0.13
C VAL A 216 -12.43 6.14 1.38
N THR A 217 -12.80 7.20 2.10
CA THR A 217 -12.44 7.36 3.51
C THR A 217 -13.30 8.46 4.20
N PRO A 218 -13.40 8.49 5.54
CA PRO A 218 -13.81 9.70 6.27
C PRO A 218 -12.86 10.89 6.02
N ASP A 219 -13.40 12.09 5.82
CA ASP A 219 -12.61 13.34 5.77
C ASP A 219 -12.29 13.82 7.19
N ASN A 220 -11.33 13.15 7.83
CA ASN A 220 -10.97 13.34 9.23
C ASN A 220 -9.47 13.63 9.46
N GLY A 221 -8.70 13.83 8.39
CA GLY A 221 -7.25 13.95 8.44
C GLY A 221 -6.47 12.80 7.82
N THR A 222 -7.09 11.64 7.59
CA THR A 222 -6.43 10.46 6.97
C THR A 222 -5.80 10.80 5.60
N LEU A 223 -6.37 11.76 4.87
CA LEU A 223 -5.90 12.19 3.55
C LEU A 223 -4.72 13.17 3.58
N THR A 224 -4.28 13.63 4.75
CA THR A 224 -3.28 14.71 4.91
C THR A 224 -2.03 14.50 4.06
N LEU A 225 -1.44 13.31 4.15
CA LEU A 225 -0.12 13.04 3.56
C LEU A 225 -0.20 12.66 2.08
N VAL A 226 -1.22 11.89 1.68
CA VAL A 226 -1.44 11.55 0.26
C VAL A 226 -1.89 12.76 -0.56
N ALA A 227 -2.71 13.66 0.01
CA ALA A 227 -3.09 14.91 -0.65
C ALA A 227 -1.87 15.80 -0.92
N LYS A 228 -0.92 15.85 0.01
CA LYS A 228 0.35 16.57 -0.13
C LYS A 228 1.25 15.93 -1.19
N GLN A 229 1.50 14.61 -1.08
CA GLN A 229 2.46 13.91 -1.94
C GLN A 229 1.95 13.70 -3.37
N LEU A 230 0.70 13.30 -3.53
CA LEU A 230 0.12 12.89 -4.82
C LEU A 230 -0.75 13.99 -5.46
N GLY A 231 -1.01 15.07 -4.72
CA GLY A 231 -1.85 16.19 -5.16
C GLY A 231 -3.33 15.85 -5.22
N ILE A 232 -4.18 16.85 -5.01
CA ILE A 232 -5.64 16.74 -5.18
C ILE A 232 -5.98 17.06 -6.65
N ALA A 233 -6.66 16.14 -7.35
CA ALA A 233 -7.28 16.43 -8.63
C ALA A 233 -8.75 16.84 -8.45
N ALA A 234 -9.48 16.13 -7.58
CA ALA A 234 -10.83 16.48 -7.17
C ALA A 234 -11.23 15.67 -5.94
N ILE A 235 -12.18 16.19 -5.16
CA ILE A 235 -12.80 15.49 -4.03
C ILE A 235 -14.32 15.55 -4.16
N ARG A 236 -14.99 14.45 -3.81
CA ARG A 236 -16.45 14.34 -3.81
C ARG A 236 -16.94 13.78 -2.50
N GLU A 237 -18.04 14.33 -2.02
CA GLU A 237 -18.80 13.73 -0.93
C GLU A 237 -19.55 12.51 -1.45
N ILE A 238 -19.58 11.44 -0.67
CA ILE A 238 -20.34 10.24 -1.01
C ILE A 238 -21.83 10.53 -0.79
N ASP A 239 -22.61 10.49 -1.87
CA ASP A 239 -24.07 10.54 -1.77
C ASP A 239 -24.60 9.20 -1.27
N GLU A 240 -24.83 9.09 0.05
CA GLU A 240 -25.30 7.87 0.70
C GLU A 240 -26.70 7.43 0.24
N SER A 241 -27.51 8.30 -0.38
CA SER A 241 -28.80 7.88 -0.96
C SER A 241 -28.62 6.94 -2.15
N ARG A 242 -27.45 7.00 -2.81
CA ARG A 242 -27.12 6.22 -4.00
C ARG A 242 -26.00 5.22 -3.77
N ASN A 243 -25.05 5.56 -2.90
CA ASN A 243 -23.77 4.85 -2.70
C ASN A 243 -23.67 4.22 -1.31
N ARG A 244 -24.81 3.84 -0.74
CA ARG A 244 -24.92 3.00 0.46
C ARG A 244 -25.59 1.67 0.11
N ARG A 245 -25.23 0.60 0.82
CA ARG A 245 -25.94 -0.68 0.71
C ARG A 245 -27.43 -0.51 1.01
N GLN A 246 -28.27 -1.14 0.18
CA GLN A 246 -29.71 -1.21 0.43
C GLN A 246 -29.98 -1.88 1.79
N HIS A 247 -31.02 -1.39 2.48
CA HIS A 247 -31.46 -1.88 3.80
C HIS A 247 -30.41 -1.81 4.91
N SER A 248 -29.36 -1.00 4.75
CA SER A 248 -28.38 -0.74 5.82
C SER A 248 -28.66 0.54 6.61
N ALA A 249 -29.71 1.29 6.23
CA ALA A 249 -30.06 2.63 6.72
C ALA A 249 -30.15 2.76 8.25
N GLU A 250 -30.48 1.65 8.92
CA GLU A 250 -30.77 1.56 10.34
C GLU A 250 -29.51 1.47 11.21
N SER A 251 -28.32 1.19 10.64
CA SER A 251 -27.05 1.13 11.35
C SER A 251 -26.01 2.11 10.81
N TYR A 252 -25.48 2.95 11.69
CA TYR A 252 -24.45 3.96 11.38
C TYR A 252 -23.08 3.62 11.96
N THR A 253 -22.95 2.49 12.66
CA THR A 253 -21.69 2.13 13.34
C THR A 253 -20.70 1.43 12.41
N PHE A 254 -21.11 1.07 11.18
CA PHE A 254 -20.25 0.33 10.25
C PHE A 254 -20.23 0.92 8.82
N HIS A 255 -19.91 2.22 8.71
CA HIS A 255 -19.72 2.89 7.42
C HIS A 255 -18.64 2.22 6.55
N GLY A 256 -17.65 1.55 7.17
CA GLY A 256 -16.65 0.74 6.47
C GLY A 256 -17.27 -0.25 5.48
N ARG A 257 -18.25 -1.03 5.95
CA ARG A 257 -18.97 -2.01 5.13
C ARG A 257 -20.01 -1.35 4.23
N ASP A 258 -20.87 -0.51 4.80
CA ASP A 258 -22.12 -0.11 4.14
C ASP A 258 -21.98 1.09 3.21
N VAL A 259 -20.95 1.91 3.39
CA VAL A 259 -20.68 3.11 2.58
C VAL A 259 -19.36 2.97 1.84
N TYR A 260 -18.25 2.78 2.55
CA TYR A 260 -16.90 2.88 1.95
C TYR A 260 -16.56 1.70 1.04
N SER A 261 -16.66 0.47 1.53
CA SER A 261 -16.40 -0.72 0.70
C SER A 261 -17.34 -0.79 -0.49
N TYR A 262 -18.64 -0.54 -0.27
CA TYR A 262 -19.64 -0.53 -1.34
C TYR A 262 -19.36 0.53 -2.41
N THR A 263 -19.08 1.77 -2.02
CA THR A 263 -18.74 2.85 -2.96
C THR A 263 -17.46 2.54 -3.73
N ALA A 264 -16.42 2.06 -3.03
CA ALA A 264 -15.15 1.69 -3.65
C ALA A 264 -15.33 0.57 -4.67
N ALA A 265 -16.14 -0.44 -4.37
CA ALA A 265 -16.44 -1.54 -5.27
C ALA A 265 -17.15 -1.09 -6.54
N ARG A 266 -18.14 -0.21 -6.41
CA ARG A 266 -18.83 0.36 -7.58
C ARG A 266 -17.89 1.22 -8.43
N LEU A 267 -17.03 2.01 -7.80
CA LEU A 267 -16.06 2.84 -8.50
C LEU A 267 -14.98 2.00 -9.20
N ALA A 268 -14.33 1.09 -8.47
CA ALA A 268 -13.25 0.24 -8.98
C ALA A 268 -13.71 -0.70 -10.10
N SER A 269 -14.97 -1.16 -10.06
CA SER A 269 -15.56 -2.00 -11.11
C SER A 269 -16.00 -1.23 -12.36
N GLY A 270 -16.02 0.11 -12.30
CA GLY A 270 -16.55 0.96 -13.37
C GLY A 270 -18.08 1.01 -13.44
N MET A 271 -18.79 0.46 -12.44
CA MET A 271 -20.26 0.55 -12.35
C MET A 271 -20.73 1.99 -12.16
N ILE A 272 -19.91 2.82 -11.50
CA ILE A 272 -20.12 4.26 -11.41
C ILE A 272 -18.86 5.00 -11.88
N THR A 273 -19.08 6.16 -12.46
CA THR A 273 -18.04 7.17 -12.69
C THR A 273 -17.69 7.88 -11.38
N PHE A 274 -16.55 8.58 -11.36
CA PHE A 274 -16.20 9.43 -10.21
C PHE A 274 -17.27 10.50 -9.96
N GLU A 275 -17.85 11.06 -11.02
CA GLU A 275 -18.94 12.04 -10.97
C GLU A 275 -20.18 11.54 -10.22
N GLN A 276 -20.47 10.25 -10.36
CA GLN A 276 -21.62 9.59 -9.73
C GLN A 276 -21.39 9.20 -8.27
N VAL A 277 -20.19 9.42 -7.72
CA VAL A 277 -19.93 9.29 -6.27
C VAL A 277 -20.81 10.27 -5.48
N GLY A 278 -20.94 11.50 -5.96
CA GLY A 278 -21.72 12.55 -5.33
C GLY A 278 -21.21 13.96 -5.63
N PRO A 279 -21.70 14.98 -4.91
CA PRO A 279 -21.39 16.38 -5.19
C PRO A 279 -19.89 16.68 -5.03
N LYS A 280 -19.36 17.52 -5.91
CA LYS A 280 -17.98 18.01 -5.83
C LYS A 280 -17.81 18.89 -4.59
N LEU A 281 -16.75 18.66 -3.83
CA LEU A 281 -16.33 19.51 -2.72
C LEU A 281 -15.21 20.46 -3.17
N ALA A 282 -14.87 21.44 -2.33
CA ALA A 282 -13.67 22.24 -2.54
C ALA A 282 -12.43 21.35 -2.60
N ASP A 283 -11.44 21.69 -3.42
CA ASP A 283 -10.24 20.87 -3.65
C ASP A 283 -9.24 20.96 -2.46
N SER A 284 -9.73 20.64 -1.26
CA SER A 284 -9.06 20.66 0.04
C SER A 284 -9.57 19.51 0.91
N VAL A 285 -8.73 19.05 1.84
CA VAL A 285 -9.06 18.00 2.82
C VAL A 285 -8.86 18.50 4.24
N VAL A 286 -9.51 17.86 5.22
CA VAL A 286 -9.13 18.04 6.63
C VAL A 286 -7.67 17.62 6.81
N ARG A 287 -6.88 18.46 7.49
CA ARG A 287 -5.44 18.23 7.70
C ARG A 287 -5.10 18.11 9.18
N ILE A 288 -4.25 17.15 9.50
CA ILE A 288 -3.57 17.08 10.79
C ILE A 288 -2.34 18.01 10.73
N PRO A 289 -2.19 19.00 11.62
CA PRO A 289 -0.97 19.80 11.71
C PRO A 289 0.23 18.96 12.15
N PHE A 290 1.39 19.17 11.54
CA PHE A 290 2.64 18.54 11.93
C PHE A 290 3.84 19.42 11.53
N GLN A 291 4.99 19.18 12.16
CA GLN A 291 6.24 19.87 11.85
C GLN A 291 6.81 19.37 10.52
N GLU A 292 6.82 20.23 9.51
CA GLU A 292 7.51 19.97 8.25
C GLU A 292 9.03 19.99 8.43
N PRO A 293 9.80 19.25 7.62
CA PRO A 293 11.25 19.29 7.69
C PRO A 293 11.75 20.68 7.25
N VAL A 294 12.58 21.31 8.07
CA VAL A 294 13.14 22.64 7.82
C VAL A 294 14.62 22.63 8.12
N TYR A 295 15.43 23.15 7.19
CA TYR A 295 16.83 23.49 7.43
C TYR A 295 16.95 24.97 7.79
N LYS A 296 17.50 25.28 8.96
CA LYS A 296 17.76 26.64 9.41
C LYS A 296 18.95 26.66 10.37
N ASN A 297 19.85 27.64 10.21
CA ASN A 297 21.01 27.84 11.09
C ASN A 297 21.83 26.55 11.27
N HIS A 298 22.13 25.82 10.18
CA HIS A 298 22.87 24.56 10.20
C HIS A 298 22.23 23.39 10.97
N VAL A 299 20.95 23.53 11.34
CA VAL A 299 20.16 22.49 11.99
C VAL A 299 18.99 22.13 11.08
N ILE A 300 18.73 20.84 10.91
CA ILE A 300 17.47 20.35 10.37
C ILE A 300 16.54 20.01 11.52
N SER A 301 15.32 20.49 11.48
CA SER A 301 14.24 20.07 12.38
C SER A 301 13.14 19.37 11.60
N GLY A 302 12.55 18.33 12.18
CA GLY A 302 11.47 17.56 11.57
C GLY A 302 10.63 16.83 12.62
N ASN A 303 9.81 15.90 12.15
CA ASN A 303 8.91 15.06 12.94
C ASN A 303 9.27 13.57 12.80
N ILE A 304 8.81 12.75 13.75
CA ILE A 304 8.81 11.28 13.64
C ILE A 304 7.39 10.83 13.29
N PRO A 305 7.03 10.73 12.00
CA PRO A 305 5.67 10.42 11.59
C PRO A 305 5.27 8.98 11.93
N VAL A 306 6.19 8.03 11.84
CA VAL A 306 5.92 6.62 12.16
C VAL A 306 7.17 5.94 12.68
N LEU A 307 6.98 4.76 13.27
CA LEU A 307 8.05 3.80 13.49
C LEU A 307 8.06 2.73 12.39
N ASP A 308 9.24 2.17 12.16
CA ASP A 308 9.39 0.86 11.55
C ASP A 308 9.15 -0.21 12.61
N ILE A 309 7.87 -0.42 12.94
CA ILE A 309 7.41 -1.11 14.16
C ILE A 309 8.08 -2.48 14.34
N GLN A 310 8.27 -3.23 13.25
CA GLN A 310 8.82 -4.58 13.31
C GLN A 310 10.26 -4.63 13.86
N TYR A 311 11.06 -3.61 13.57
CA TYR A 311 12.48 -3.52 13.96
C TYR A 311 12.72 -2.47 15.04
N GLY A 312 11.77 -1.56 15.25
CA GLY A 312 11.89 -0.43 16.16
C GLY A 312 12.78 0.70 15.64
N ASN A 313 12.92 0.82 14.32
CA ASN A 313 13.64 1.95 13.72
C ASN A 313 12.78 3.21 13.80
N ILE A 314 13.45 4.35 13.97
CA ILE A 314 12.82 5.67 13.99
C ILE A 314 12.82 6.20 12.56
N TRP A 315 11.65 6.40 11.98
CA TRP A 315 11.54 6.99 10.65
C TRP A 315 11.09 8.44 10.77
N THR A 316 11.92 9.36 10.26
CA THR A 316 11.61 10.79 10.28
C THR A 316 10.90 11.22 8.99
N ASN A 317 10.36 12.44 8.98
CA ASN A 317 9.90 13.08 7.74
C ASN A 317 10.97 13.95 7.05
N ILE A 318 12.24 13.85 7.47
CA ILE A 318 13.34 14.61 6.88
C ILE A 318 13.75 13.95 5.57
N ASP A 319 13.34 14.55 4.45
CA ASP A 319 13.63 14.03 3.12
C ASP A 319 15.11 14.23 2.71
N GLY A 320 15.56 13.43 1.75
CA GLY A 320 16.90 13.51 1.17
C GLY A 320 17.31 14.92 0.72
N PRO A 321 16.47 15.67 -0.03
CA PRO A 321 16.77 17.05 -0.40
C PRO A 321 17.03 17.98 0.79
N THR A 322 16.23 17.89 1.86
CA THR A 322 16.44 18.67 3.09
C THR A 322 17.71 18.22 3.81
N PHE A 323 17.89 16.90 3.95
CA PHE A 323 19.07 16.31 4.58
C PHE A 323 20.39 16.72 3.89
N ASN A 324 20.41 16.73 2.56
CA ASN A 324 21.58 17.10 1.76
C ASN A 324 22.07 18.54 2.01
N GLN A 325 21.24 19.42 2.58
CA GLN A 325 21.65 20.77 2.95
C GLN A 325 22.69 20.79 4.08
N LEU A 326 22.78 19.74 4.91
CA LEU A 326 23.84 19.56 5.90
C LEU A 326 25.19 19.20 5.26
N LYS A 327 25.22 18.76 3.99
CA LYS A 327 26.42 18.34 3.25
C LYS A 327 27.23 17.23 3.94
N LEU A 328 26.56 16.41 4.74
CA LEU A 328 27.09 15.18 5.33
C LEU A 328 27.43 14.17 4.23
N LYS A 329 28.54 13.45 4.41
CA LYS A 329 28.93 12.30 3.60
C LYS A 329 28.77 11.02 4.40
N THR A 330 28.59 9.90 3.71
CA THR A 330 28.62 8.58 4.35
C THR A 330 29.93 8.40 5.12
N GLY A 331 29.84 7.99 6.37
CA GLY A 331 30.94 7.88 7.33
C GLY A 331 31.05 9.08 8.28
N ASP A 332 30.48 10.24 7.93
CA ASP A 332 30.43 11.37 8.84
C ASP A 332 29.49 11.08 10.02
N THR A 333 29.72 11.78 11.14
CA THR A 333 28.88 11.69 12.32
C THR A 333 28.00 12.93 12.43
N MET A 334 26.72 12.73 12.73
CA MET A 334 25.77 13.81 13.00
C MET A 334 25.36 13.80 14.47
N HIS A 335 25.06 14.97 15.01
CA HIS A 335 24.46 15.12 16.32
C HIS A 335 22.93 15.13 16.19
N VAL A 336 22.27 14.23 16.91
CA VAL A 336 20.83 14.02 16.88
C VAL A 336 20.22 14.32 18.24
N LYS A 337 19.17 15.14 18.26
CA LYS A 337 18.33 15.40 19.43
C LYS A 337 16.90 14.99 19.09
N ILE A 338 16.25 14.23 19.97
CA ILE A 338 14.84 13.82 19.80
C ILE A 338 14.05 14.29 21.01
N PHE A 339 12.91 14.90 20.73
CA PHE A 339 12.02 15.51 21.71
C PHE A 339 10.62 14.92 21.63
N HIS A 340 9.96 14.84 22.78
CA HIS A 340 8.52 14.66 22.87
C HIS A 340 7.91 15.93 23.45
N ALA A 341 7.06 16.59 22.67
CA ALA A 341 6.66 17.98 22.89
C ALA A 341 7.90 18.90 23.00
N ASP A 342 8.23 19.36 24.21
CA ASP A 342 9.37 20.23 24.49
C ASP A 342 10.42 19.56 25.41
N THR A 343 10.23 18.28 25.74
CA THR A 343 11.15 17.51 26.59
C THR A 343 12.15 16.76 25.71
N LEU A 344 13.46 16.95 25.98
CA LEU A 344 14.52 16.17 25.33
C LEU A 344 14.50 14.72 25.85
N ILE A 345 14.28 13.76 24.96
CA ILE A 345 14.22 12.33 25.28
C ILE A 345 15.55 11.63 24.96
N TYR A 346 16.19 12.05 23.86
CA TYR A 346 17.45 11.45 23.41
C TYR A 346 18.38 12.51 22.83
N THR A 347 19.67 12.34 23.10
CA THR A 347 20.75 13.09 22.46
C THR A 347 21.92 12.16 22.18
N GLY A 348 22.50 12.22 21.00
CA GLY A 348 23.59 11.33 20.63
C GLY A 348 24.31 11.70 19.34
N ASN A 349 25.56 11.26 19.23
CA ASN A 349 26.33 11.34 18.01
C ASN A 349 26.16 10.03 17.25
N ILE A 350 25.60 10.10 16.04
CA ILE A 350 25.21 8.95 15.25
C ILE A 350 25.93 9.00 13.89
N PRO A 351 26.65 7.94 13.48
CA PRO A 351 27.26 7.89 12.15
C PRO A 351 26.20 7.79 11.05
N TYR A 352 26.37 8.56 9.99
CA TYR A 352 25.60 8.43 8.75
C TYR A 352 26.18 7.31 7.88
N VAL A 353 25.44 6.24 7.69
CA VAL A 353 25.88 5.05 6.94
C VAL A 353 24.82 4.61 5.94
N THR A 354 25.18 3.67 5.05
CA THR A 354 24.27 3.18 4.00
C THR A 354 23.43 1.99 4.43
N THR A 355 23.84 1.23 5.45
CA THR A 355 23.15 0.02 5.92
C THR A 355 23.50 -0.31 7.37
N PHE A 356 22.69 -1.16 7.99
CA PHE A 356 22.80 -1.58 9.40
C PHE A 356 24.15 -2.22 9.73
N SER A 357 24.68 -3.08 8.86
CA SER A 357 25.94 -3.80 9.08
C SER A 357 27.20 -2.93 9.00
N ALA A 358 27.07 -1.63 8.73
CA ALA A 358 28.19 -0.69 8.72
C ALA A 358 28.65 -0.29 10.13
N VAL A 359 27.91 -0.66 11.18
CA VAL A 359 28.27 -0.43 12.58
C VAL A 359 28.17 -1.75 13.39
N PRO A 360 28.86 -1.89 14.52
CA PRO A 360 28.72 -3.07 15.38
C PRO A 360 27.29 -3.29 15.88
N ASP A 361 26.96 -4.52 16.25
CA ASP A 361 25.66 -4.85 16.85
C ASP A 361 25.38 -3.99 18.09
N GLY A 362 24.15 -3.51 18.20
CA GLY A 362 23.67 -2.59 19.24
C GLY A 362 24.10 -1.13 19.08
N ALA A 363 25.00 -0.81 18.14
CA ALA A 363 25.45 0.56 17.91
C ALA A 363 24.41 1.38 17.12
N PRO A 364 24.26 2.68 17.41
CA PRO A 364 23.35 3.55 16.69
C PRO A 364 23.87 3.88 15.29
N LEU A 365 22.95 4.02 14.35
CA LEU A 365 23.23 4.48 13.00
C LEU A 365 22.11 5.37 12.46
N ALA A 366 22.48 6.25 11.52
CA ALA A 366 21.57 7.04 10.72
C ALA A 366 21.70 6.62 9.26
N TYR A 367 20.59 6.54 8.54
CA TYR A 367 20.55 6.11 7.15
C TYR A 367 19.37 6.74 6.42
N LEU A 368 19.33 6.65 5.08
CA LEU A 368 18.12 6.96 4.32
C LEU A 368 17.30 5.68 4.14
N ASN A 369 16.04 5.69 4.61
CA ASN A 369 15.15 4.54 4.47
C ASN A 369 14.67 4.36 3.02
N SER A 370 13.80 3.36 2.79
CA SER A 370 13.27 3.05 1.45
C SER A 370 12.40 4.16 0.84
N LEU A 371 11.94 5.12 1.65
CA LEU A 371 11.25 6.34 1.22
C LEU A 371 12.18 7.54 1.07
N LEU A 372 13.51 7.32 1.19
CA LEU A 372 14.56 8.34 1.13
C LEU A 372 14.43 9.43 2.21
N ASN A 373 13.87 9.08 3.37
CA ASN A 373 13.89 9.92 4.56
C ASN A 373 14.97 9.47 5.53
N VAL A 374 15.52 10.41 6.29
CA VAL A 374 16.48 10.10 7.35
C VAL A 374 15.80 9.24 8.41
N SER A 375 16.48 8.17 8.80
CA SER A 375 16.02 7.23 9.82
C SER A 375 17.16 6.93 10.79
N PHE A 376 16.78 6.55 12.01
CA PHE A 376 17.71 6.09 13.04
C PHE A 376 17.39 4.67 13.45
N ALA A 377 18.43 3.88 13.68
CA ALA A 377 18.33 2.49 14.07
C ALA A 377 19.45 2.12 15.03
N LEU A 378 19.32 0.97 15.67
CA LEU A 378 20.41 0.25 16.27
C LEU A 378 20.66 -0.98 15.41
N ASN A 379 21.92 -1.31 15.10
CA ASN A 379 22.18 -2.53 14.34
C ASN A 379 21.75 -3.76 15.17
N MET A 380 20.93 -4.64 14.59
CA MET A 380 20.39 -5.85 15.25
C MET A 380 19.65 -5.61 16.58
N ASP A 381 19.08 -4.41 16.79
CA ASP A 381 18.46 -4.04 18.06
C ASP A 381 17.35 -2.97 17.87
N ASN A 382 16.57 -2.69 18.90
CA ASN A 382 15.37 -1.85 18.82
C ASN A 382 15.61 -0.45 19.41
N PHE A 383 15.73 0.56 18.55
CA PHE A 383 15.99 1.95 18.96
C PHE A 383 14.82 2.54 19.76
N SER A 384 13.59 2.34 19.28
CA SER A 384 12.37 2.83 19.91
C SER A 384 12.21 2.32 21.35
N LEU A 385 12.33 1.01 21.57
CA LEU A 385 12.17 0.39 22.88
C LEU A 385 13.32 0.74 23.83
N ARG A 386 14.57 0.80 23.33
CA ARG A 386 15.74 1.15 24.16
C ARG A 386 15.64 2.57 24.74
N TYR A 387 15.15 3.52 23.94
CA TYR A 387 15.14 4.93 24.32
C TYR A 387 13.74 5.50 24.59
N HIS A 388 12.69 4.65 24.57
CA HIS A 388 11.29 5.04 24.76
C HIS A 388 10.84 6.15 23.79
N ILE A 389 11.25 6.05 22.53
CA ILE A 389 10.90 7.00 21.47
C ILE A 389 9.78 6.42 20.62
N TYR A 390 8.73 7.19 20.42
CA TYR A 390 7.57 6.79 19.64
C TYR A 390 7.36 7.72 18.43
N SER A 391 6.16 7.70 17.85
CA SER A 391 5.80 8.51 16.69
C SER A 391 4.50 9.26 16.93
N GLY A 392 4.26 10.28 16.12
CA GLY A 392 3.08 11.13 16.23
C GLY A 392 3.41 12.61 16.04
N PRO A 393 2.39 13.48 15.98
CA PRO A 393 2.57 14.91 15.66
C PRO A 393 3.44 15.68 16.67
N ASP A 394 3.52 15.19 17.93
CA ASP A 394 4.26 15.85 19.01
C ASP A 394 5.72 15.41 19.13
N TRP A 395 6.16 14.42 18.36
CA TRP A 395 7.55 13.98 18.32
C TRP A 395 8.36 14.83 17.35
N LYS A 396 9.47 15.39 17.83
CA LYS A 396 10.34 16.26 17.03
C LYS A 396 11.76 15.70 17.00
N VAL A 397 12.44 15.89 15.87
CA VAL A 397 13.86 15.56 15.71
C VAL A 397 14.62 16.81 15.29
N ALA A 398 15.83 16.97 15.81
CA ALA A 398 16.80 17.95 15.33
C ALA A 398 18.13 17.26 14.98
N ILE A 399 18.70 17.59 13.83
CA ILE A 399 19.94 17.02 13.31
C ILE A 399 20.91 18.14 12.95
N SER A 400 22.18 17.99 13.32
CA SER A 400 23.26 18.94 13.02
C SER A 400 24.58 18.19 12.79
N PHE A 401 25.54 18.83 12.12
CA PHE A 401 26.86 18.23 11.85
C PHE A 401 27.76 18.17 13.11
N LYS A 402 27.55 19.06 14.08
CA LYS A 402 28.34 19.18 15.32
C LYS A 402 27.41 19.46 16.50
N ASN A 403 27.92 19.29 17.72
CA ASN A 403 27.25 19.70 18.96
C ASN A 403 27.10 21.23 19.00
N GLU A 404 26.12 21.77 18.28
CA GLU A 404 25.70 23.18 18.38
C GLU A 404 24.33 23.29 19.10
#